data_AF-A0AB34SLL1-F1
#
_entry.id   AF-A0AB34SLL1-F1
#
_cell.length_a   1.000
_cell.length_b   1.000
_cell.length_c   1.000
_cell.angle_alpha   90.00
_cell.angle_beta   90.00
_cell.angle_gamma   90.00
#
_symmetry.space_group_name_H-M   'P 1'
#
loop_
_entity.id
_entity.type
_entity.pdbx_description
1 polymer ?
#
loop_
_entity_poly.entity_id
_entity_poly.type
_entity_poly.pdbx_seq_one_letter_code
_entity_poly.pdbx_strand_id
1 'polypeptide(L)'
;MRNPNGYGSVYKLKGNRRKPWIVQKTKGWELNEETCIQKRITIGYYETRAKAMQALADYNENPYNTETKKLTFKEVYEEFTKLKFNKISKGNSNCYNLAFKYAEKLQDKILVEIKTRHLQKVIDECTLGYDSKRKIKVLFNQIYKYAMQNDIIQKDYSKYVELKKTESENTRIPFSKEEIEILFNNVNNMDFIDTILIMIYTGLRIGELLTIKTKDIDIDNRTITGGIKTEAGKNRIIPINKKILTLIEKRIDPKNEYLIVNKKRKKMTYDNYYKKKFIPIMEYFKMTHKPHDCRHTFATLMSNSDANKVAIKKIIGHSSYITTEKIYTHKDIEELKKAIDLI
;
A
#
# COMPACT_ATOMS: atom_id res chain seq x y z
N MET A 1 -21.30 -52.13 -9.77
CA MET A 1 -22.12 -50.96 -10.13
C MET A 1 -21.42 -50.16 -11.22
N ARG A 2 -22.15 -49.80 -12.29
CA ARG A 2 -21.69 -48.82 -13.28
C ARG A 2 -21.97 -47.41 -12.75
N ASN A 3 -21.12 -46.44 -13.10
CA ASN A 3 -21.36 -45.05 -12.76
C ASN A 3 -22.62 -44.52 -13.51
N PRO A 4 -23.28 -43.46 -13.00
CA PRO A 4 -24.36 -42.79 -13.71
C PRO A 4 -23.95 -42.33 -15.11
N ASN A 5 -24.93 -42.22 -16.02
CA ASN A 5 -24.68 -41.75 -17.38
C ASN A 5 -24.03 -40.36 -17.36
N GLY A 6 -22.97 -40.16 -18.17
CA GLY A 6 -22.23 -38.91 -18.23
C GLY A 6 -21.28 -38.62 -17.06
N TYR A 7 -21.24 -39.48 -16.02
CA TYR A 7 -20.38 -39.29 -14.85
C TYR A 7 -18.89 -39.52 -15.16
N GLY A 8 -18.57 -40.30 -16.20
CA GLY A 8 -17.20 -40.62 -16.61
C GLY A 8 -16.72 -41.99 -16.14
N SER A 9 -15.50 -42.33 -16.54
CA SER A 9 -14.95 -43.69 -16.50
C SER A 9 -13.60 -43.73 -15.80
N VAL A 10 -13.43 -44.75 -14.95
CA VAL A 10 -12.16 -45.09 -14.31
C VAL A 10 -11.80 -46.52 -14.66
N TYR A 11 -10.64 -46.73 -15.26
CA TYR A 11 -10.16 -48.06 -15.64
C TYR A 11 -8.64 -48.20 -15.49
N LYS A 12 -8.14 -49.43 -15.46
CA LYS A 12 -6.72 -49.75 -15.29
C LYS A 12 -6.07 -49.94 -16.66
N LEU A 13 -4.94 -49.29 -16.90
CA LEU A 13 -4.15 -49.44 -18.12
C LEU A 13 -3.27 -50.69 -18.06
N LYS A 14 -3.08 -51.36 -19.21
CA LYS A 14 -2.27 -52.60 -19.34
C LYS A 14 -0.77 -52.33 -19.25
N GLY A 15 -0.04 -53.06 -18.41
CA GLY A 15 1.43 -52.93 -18.24
C GLY A 15 1.83 -52.45 -16.85
N ASN A 16 3.15 -52.45 -16.57
CA ASN A 16 3.68 -52.14 -15.24
C ASN A 16 3.91 -50.63 -15.06
N ARG A 17 2.89 -49.90 -14.62
CA ARG A 17 2.93 -48.43 -14.42
C ARG A 17 2.82 -48.06 -12.96
N ARG A 18 3.59 -47.04 -12.54
CA ARG A 18 3.50 -46.43 -11.19
C ARG A 18 2.11 -45.87 -10.87
N LYS A 19 1.39 -45.36 -11.87
CA LYS A 19 0.02 -44.81 -11.75
C LYS A 19 -0.90 -45.45 -12.80
N PRO A 20 -1.38 -46.69 -12.58
CA PRO A 20 -2.03 -47.47 -13.63
C PRO A 20 -3.51 -47.13 -13.83
N TRP A 21 -4.14 -46.35 -12.95
CA TRP A 21 -5.56 -46.01 -13.05
C TRP A 21 -5.77 -44.68 -13.76
N ILE A 22 -6.47 -44.69 -14.89
CA ILE A 22 -6.80 -43.49 -15.66
C ILE A 22 -8.25 -43.06 -15.39
N VAL A 23 -8.46 -41.75 -15.31
CA VAL A 23 -9.79 -41.13 -15.19
C VAL A 23 -10.08 -40.37 -16.48
N GLN A 24 -11.19 -40.69 -17.15
CA GLN A 24 -11.62 -40.03 -18.38
C GLN A 24 -13.09 -39.62 -18.31
N LYS A 25 -13.42 -38.46 -18.90
CA LYS A 25 -14.81 -38.03 -19.09
C LYS A 25 -15.04 -37.66 -20.55
N THR A 26 -16.22 -37.93 -21.06
CA THR A 26 -16.61 -37.52 -22.41
C THR A 26 -16.89 -36.02 -22.43
N LYS A 27 -16.16 -35.27 -23.25
CA LYS A 27 -16.34 -33.81 -23.44
C LYS A 27 -17.36 -33.51 -24.55
N GLY A 28 -17.52 -34.42 -25.51
CA GLY A 28 -18.46 -34.27 -26.60
C GLY A 28 -18.29 -35.37 -27.64
N TRP A 29 -18.98 -35.18 -28.77
CA TRP A 29 -18.93 -36.07 -29.91
C TRP A 29 -18.58 -35.24 -31.14
N GLU A 30 -17.67 -35.74 -31.96
CA GLU A 30 -17.35 -35.14 -33.27
C GLU A 30 -17.98 -36.01 -34.34
N LEU A 31 -18.78 -35.37 -35.19
CA LEU A 31 -19.46 -36.04 -36.30
C LEU A 31 -18.66 -35.79 -37.57
N ASN A 32 -18.10 -36.85 -38.15
CA ASN A 32 -17.63 -36.86 -39.53
C ASN A 32 -18.69 -37.56 -40.40
N GLU A 33 -18.64 -37.33 -41.71
CA GLU A 33 -19.64 -37.81 -42.70
C GLU A 33 -19.95 -39.32 -42.61
N GLU A 34 -19.05 -40.12 -42.02
CA GLU A 34 -19.23 -41.58 -41.87
C GLU A 34 -19.13 -42.11 -40.42
N THR A 35 -18.68 -41.31 -39.43
CA THR A 35 -18.47 -41.80 -38.06
C THR A 35 -18.71 -40.76 -36.95
N CYS A 36 -19.19 -41.23 -35.79
CA CYS A 36 -19.32 -40.43 -34.58
C CYS A 36 -18.18 -40.78 -33.60
N ILE A 37 -17.18 -39.90 -33.48
CA ILE A 37 -16.01 -40.11 -32.62
C ILE A 37 -16.24 -39.44 -31.26
N GLN A 38 -16.10 -40.21 -30.18
CA GLN A 38 -16.23 -39.70 -28.82
C GLN A 38 -14.98 -38.92 -28.39
N LYS A 39 -15.10 -37.60 -28.17
CA LYS A 39 -14.01 -36.79 -27.60
C LYS A 39 -13.95 -36.98 -26.09
N ARG A 40 -12.87 -37.57 -25.59
CA ARG A 40 -12.62 -37.79 -24.17
C ARG A 40 -11.54 -36.83 -23.64
N ILE A 41 -11.76 -36.30 -22.45
CA ILE A 41 -10.74 -35.61 -21.65
C ILE A 41 -10.17 -36.59 -20.63
N THR A 42 -8.85 -36.58 -20.48
CA THR A 42 -8.16 -37.33 -19.43
C THR A 42 -7.99 -36.41 -18.23
N ILE A 43 -8.66 -36.72 -17.12
CA ILE A 43 -8.61 -35.96 -15.87
C ILE A 43 -7.29 -36.23 -15.14
N GLY A 44 -6.76 -37.46 -15.22
CA GLY A 44 -5.46 -37.78 -14.66
C GLY A 44 -5.17 -39.28 -14.54
N TYR A 45 -3.99 -39.58 -13.98
CA TYR A 45 -3.49 -40.93 -13.70
C TYR A 45 -3.20 -41.08 -12.20
N TYR A 46 -3.61 -42.21 -11.61
CA TYR A 46 -3.58 -42.44 -10.17
C TYR A 46 -3.05 -43.84 -9.82
N GLU A 47 -2.51 -43.95 -8.61
CA GLU A 47 -1.93 -45.19 -8.07
C GLU A 47 -3.00 -46.24 -7.75
N THR A 48 -4.17 -45.79 -7.28
CA THR A 48 -5.27 -46.67 -6.83
C THR A 48 -6.60 -46.26 -7.46
N ARG A 49 -7.51 -47.24 -7.58
CA ARG A 49 -8.88 -47.01 -8.08
C ARG A 49 -9.64 -46.02 -7.20
N ALA A 50 -9.42 -46.04 -5.89
CA ALA A 50 -10.06 -45.14 -4.93
C ALA A 50 -9.67 -43.68 -5.20
N LYS A 51 -8.36 -43.39 -5.33
CA LYS A 51 -7.87 -42.04 -5.68
C LYS A 51 -8.43 -41.57 -7.04
N ALA A 52 -8.53 -42.48 -8.00
CA ALA A 52 -9.09 -42.20 -9.32
C ALA A 52 -10.60 -41.89 -9.28
N MET A 53 -11.40 -42.64 -8.49
CA MET A 53 -12.83 -42.35 -8.33
C MET A 53 -13.09 -41.07 -7.57
N GLN A 54 -12.30 -40.77 -6.54
CA GLN A 54 -12.38 -39.49 -5.83
C GLN A 54 -12.10 -38.33 -6.78
N ALA A 55 -11.05 -38.42 -7.60
CA ALA A 55 -10.76 -37.39 -8.59
C ALA A 55 -11.87 -37.22 -9.65
N LEU A 56 -12.58 -38.29 -10.01
CA LEU A 56 -13.73 -38.20 -10.91
C LEU A 56 -14.91 -37.48 -10.25
N ALA A 57 -15.19 -37.78 -8.98
CA ALA A 57 -16.23 -37.11 -8.21
C ALA A 57 -15.90 -35.61 -8.04
N ASP A 58 -14.67 -35.29 -7.66
CA ASP A 58 -14.17 -33.92 -7.51
C ASP A 58 -14.29 -33.12 -8.83
N TYR A 59 -14.02 -33.78 -9.98
CA TYR A 59 -14.16 -33.16 -11.29
C TYR A 59 -15.62 -32.93 -11.69
N ASN A 60 -16.52 -33.81 -11.27
CA ASN A 60 -17.95 -33.68 -11.58
C ASN A 60 -18.64 -32.62 -10.72
N GLU A 61 -18.25 -32.51 -9.45
CA GLU A 61 -18.73 -31.44 -8.56
C GLU A 61 -18.26 -30.06 -9.05
N ASN A 62 -17.11 -30.04 -9.73
CA ASN A 62 -16.35 -28.83 -9.98
C ASN A 62 -15.50 -29.03 -11.25
N PRO A 63 -16.07 -28.78 -12.46
CA PRO A 63 -15.44 -29.03 -13.76
C PRO A 63 -14.30 -28.03 -14.05
N TYR A 64 -13.29 -27.99 -13.19
CA TYR A 64 -12.16 -27.08 -13.31
C TYR A 64 -11.02 -27.70 -14.11
N ASN A 65 -10.18 -26.82 -14.65
CA ASN A 65 -8.95 -27.19 -15.32
C ASN A 65 -8.04 -27.92 -14.32
N THR A 66 -7.75 -29.20 -14.56
CA THR A 66 -6.87 -30.03 -13.72
C THR A 66 -5.45 -29.47 -13.55
N GLU A 67 -5.09 -28.47 -14.34
CA GLU A 67 -3.83 -27.72 -14.27
C GLU A 67 -3.86 -26.60 -13.22
N THR A 68 -4.99 -25.92 -13.00
CA THR A 68 -5.06 -24.78 -12.06
C THR A 68 -4.92 -25.22 -10.59
N LYS A 69 -5.32 -26.46 -10.26
CA LYS A 69 -5.10 -27.04 -8.92
C LYS A 69 -3.63 -27.34 -8.60
N LYS A 70 -2.71 -27.26 -9.57
CA LYS A 70 -1.27 -27.46 -9.37
C LYS A 70 -0.50 -26.16 -9.19
N LEU A 71 -1.16 -25.02 -9.31
CA LEU A 71 -0.48 -23.72 -9.20
C LEU A 71 0.12 -23.55 -7.80
N THR A 72 1.39 -23.21 -7.79
CA THR A 72 2.14 -22.83 -6.60
C THR A 72 1.70 -21.45 -6.11
N PHE A 73 1.96 -21.17 -4.83
CA PHE A 73 1.70 -19.84 -4.26
C PHE A 73 2.41 -18.73 -5.04
N LYS A 74 3.63 -19.01 -5.54
CA LYS A 74 4.41 -18.09 -6.38
C LYS A 74 3.75 -17.83 -7.72
N GLU A 75 3.32 -18.85 -8.45
CA GLU A 75 2.67 -18.67 -9.75
C GLU A 75 1.38 -17.84 -9.62
N VAL A 76 0.56 -18.13 -8.61
CA VAL A 76 -0.66 -17.35 -8.35
C VAL A 76 -0.33 -15.90 -7.97
N TYR A 77 0.75 -15.67 -7.21
CA TYR A 77 1.23 -14.33 -6.92
C TYR A 77 1.67 -13.58 -8.19
N GLU A 78 2.42 -14.23 -9.08
CA GLU A 78 2.89 -13.64 -10.34
C GLU A 78 1.71 -13.26 -11.25
N GLU A 79 0.69 -14.11 -11.37
CA GLU A 79 -0.53 -13.76 -12.09
C GLU A 79 -1.29 -12.59 -11.45
N PHE A 80 -1.47 -12.63 -10.13
CA PHE A 80 -2.11 -11.55 -9.38
C PHE A 80 -1.40 -10.21 -9.58
N THR A 81 -0.06 -10.20 -9.52
CA THR A 81 0.72 -8.96 -9.65
C THR A 81 0.66 -8.36 -11.05
N LYS A 82 0.62 -9.18 -12.12
CA LYS A 82 0.41 -8.70 -13.51
C LYS A 82 -0.86 -7.85 -13.63
N LEU A 83 -1.93 -8.24 -12.95
CA LEU A 83 -3.22 -7.56 -12.99
C LEU A 83 -3.37 -6.41 -11.98
N LYS A 84 -2.62 -6.45 -10.87
CA LYS A 84 -2.75 -5.48 -9.77
C LYS A 84 -1.76 -4.34 -9.87
N PHE A 85 -0.51 -4.60 -10.28
CA PHE A 85 0.58 -3.63 -10.16
C PHE A 85 0.46 -2.46 -11.13
N ASN A 86 -0.23 -2.64 -12.26
CA ASN A 86 -0.59 -1.56 -13.18
C ASN A 86 -1.64 -0.59 -12.60
N LYS A 87 -2.42 -1.02 -11.59
CA LYS A 87 -3.51 -0.23 -10.98
C LYS A 87 -3.11 0.46 -9.68
N ILE A 88 -1.88 0.27 -9.19
CA ILE A 88 -1.43 0.82 -7.90
C ILE A 88 -0.10 1.55 -8.05
N SER A 89 0.22 2.40 -7.05
CA SER A 89 1.49 3.12 -7.04
C SER A 89 2.68 2.16 -6.87
N LYS A 90 3.85 2.55 -7.40
CA LYS A 90 5.11 1.80 -7.24
C LYS A 90 5.44 1.49 -5.77
N GLY A 91 5.14 2.43 -4.86
CA GLY A 91 5.32 2.23 -3.43
C GLY A 91 4.44 1.12 -2.86
N ASN A 92 3.19 1.00 -3.32
CA ASN A 92 2.30 -0.08 -2.93
C ASN A 92 2.75 -1.42 -3.53
N SER A 93 3.17 -1.46 -4.80
CA SER A 93 3.73 -2.66 -5.44
C SER A 93 4.96 -3.17 -4.68
N ASN A 94 5.85 -2.27 -4.25
CA ASN A 94 7.01 -2.63 -3.43
C ASN A 94 6.62 -3.24 -2.08
N CYS A 95 5.51 -2.79 -1.46
CA CYS A 95 5.03 -3.38 -0.22
C CYS A 95 4.56 -4.83 -0.41
N TYR A 96 3.89 -5.14 -1.53
CA TYR A 96 3.51 -6.52 -1.86
C TYR A 96 4.74 -7.40 -2.12
N ASN A 97 5.70 -6.90 -2.90
CA ASN A 97 6.96 -7.62 -3.15
C ASN A 97 7.73 -7.90 -1.85
N LEU A 98 7.78 -6.93 -0.94
CA LEU A 98 8.43 -7.13 0.36
C LEU A 98 7.68 -8.17 1.20
N ALA A 99 6.36 -8.10 1.28
CA ALA A 99 5.55 -9.09 1.98
C ALA A 99 5.72 -10.51 1.39
N PHE A 100 5.86 -10.62 0.06
CA PHE A 100 6.05 -11.89 -0.63
C PHE A 100 7.40 -12.53 -0.31
N LYS A 101 8.46 -11.73 -0.13
CA LYS A 101 9.77 -12.21 0.34
C LYS A 101 9.67 -12.90 1.71
N TYR A 102 8.85 -12.38 2.61
CA TYR A 102 8.62 -13.02 3.92
C TYR A 102 7.81 -14.31 3.84
N ALA A 103 7.16 -14.59 2.72
CA ALA A 103 6.40 -15.82 2.47
C ALA A 103 7.23 -16.90 1.75
N GLU A 104 8.56 -16.81 1.74
CA GLU A 104 9.48 -17.72 1.04
C GLU A 104 9.13 -19.21 1.22
N LYS A 105 8.91 -19.65 2.47
CA LYS A 105 8.56 -21.05 2.80
C LYS A 105 7.26 -21.55 2.16
N LEU A 106 6.43 -20.65 1.62
CA LEU A 106 5.18 -20.97 0.94
C LEU A 106 5.30 -20.92 -0.59
N GLN A 107 6.32 -20.26 -1.15
CA GLN A 107 6.37 -19.89 -2.57
C GLN A 107 6.24 -21.11 -3.48
N ASP A 108 6.96 -22.19 -3.20
CA ASP A 108 6.95 -23.41 -4.02
C ASP A 108 5.85 -24.42 -3.63
N LYS A 109 5.02 -24.09 -2.64
CA LYS A 109 3.90 -24.96 -2.23
C LYS A 109 2.71 -24.76 -3.15
N ILE A 110 2.05 -25.85 -3.53
CA ILE A 110 0.78 -25.82 -4.23
C ILE A 110 -0.25 -25.08 -3.37
N LEU A 111 -0.87 -24.04 -3.91
CA LEU A 111 -1.73 -23.12 -3.15
C LEU A 111 -2.88 -23.86 -2.46
N VAL A 112 -3.48 -24.85 -3.14
CA VAL A 112 -4.59 -25.68 -2.62
C VAL A 112 -4.21 -26.44 -1.35
N GLU A 113 -2.93 -26.78 -1.17
CA GLU A 113 -2.44 -27.50 0.01
C GLU A 113 -2.10 -26.58 1.19
N ILE A 114 -2.11 -25.26 0.97
CA ILE A 114 -1.79 -24.28 2.00
C ILE A 114 -2.99 -24.08 2.92
N LYS A 115 -2.86 -24.48 4.18
CA LYS A 115 -3.85 -24.31 5.24
C LYS A 115 -3.47 -23.14 6.16
N THR A 116 -4.42 -22.71 7.00
CA THR A 116 -4.21 -21.64 8.00
C THR A 116 -2.93 -21.81 8.82
N ARG A 117 -2.62 -23.02 9.28
CA ARG A 117 -1.39 -23.29 10.05
C ARG A 117 -0.10 -22.89 9.31
N HIS A 118 -0.06 -23.01 7.99
CA HIS A 118 1.12 -22.66 7.19
C HIS A 118 1.25 -21.14 7.07
N LEU A 119 0.12 -20.44 6.87
CA LEU A 119 0.08 -18.98 6.83
C LEU A 119 0.43 -18.38 8.21
N GLN A 120 -0.13 -18.95 9.28
CA GLN A 120 0.11 -18.53 10.65
C GLN A 120 1.59 -18.70 11.02
N LYS A 121 2.20 -19.82 10.64
CA LYS A 121 3.64 -20.05 10.85
C LYS A 121 4.51 -18.95 10.25
N VAL A 122 4.17 -18.42 9.06
CA VAL A 122 4.91 -17.28 8.47
C VAL A 122 4.78 -16.02 9.32
N ILE A 123 3.60 -15.74 9.88
CA ILE A 123 3.36 -14.59 10.74
C ILE A 123 4.08 -14.72 12.10
N ASP A 124 4.04 -15.92 12.68
CA ASP A 124 4.61 -16.22 13.98
C ASP A 124 6.14 -16.16 13.94
N GLU A 125 6.76 -16.75 12.90
CA GLU A 125 8.22 -16.74 12.69
C GLU A 125 8.74 -15.38 12.19
N CYS A 126 7.87 -14.45 11.77
CA CYS A 126 8.29 -13.14 11.33
C CYS A 126 8.79 -12.29 12.52
N THR A 127 10.02 -11.82 12.45
CA THR A 127 10.66 -10.99 13.50
C THR A 127 10.26 -9.51 13.44
N LEU A 128 9.54 -9.08 12.40
CA LEU A 128 9.14 -7.70 12.23
C LEU A 128 7.97 -7.30 13.15
N GLY A 129 7.84 -5.98 13.37
CA GLY A 129 6.73 -5.41 14.12
C GLY A 129 5.33 -5.64 13.49
N TYR A 130 4.31 -5.34 14.28
CA TYR A 130 2.89 -5.59 13.97
C TYR A 130 2.46 -5.07 12.59
N ASP A 131 2.85 -3.85 12.21
CA ASP A 131 2.49 -3.25 10.92
C ASP A 131 3.01 -4.04 9.72
N SER A 132 4.22 -4.62 9.84
CA SER A 132 4.82 -5.45 8.80
C SER A 132 4.11 -6.80 8.70
N LYS A 133 3.81 -7.44 9.84
CA LYS A 133 2.99 -8.66 9.89
C LYS A 133 1.60 -8.43 9.30
N ARG A 134 1.00 -7.26 9.55
CA ARG A 134 -0.27 -6.85 8.94
C ARG A 134 -0.18 -6.77 7.41
N LYS A 135 0.92 -6.24 6.85
CA LYS A 135 1.12 -6.22 5.39
C LYS A 135 1.24 -7.62 4.80
N ILE A 136 1.91 -8.55 5.48
CA ILE A 136 1.98 -9.97 5.07
C ILE A 136 0.58 -10.59 5.06
N LYS A 137 -0.21 -10.39 6.12
CA LYS A 137 -1.62 -10.85 6.15
C LYS A 137 -2.45 -10.22 5.04
N VAL A 138 -2.28 -8.94 4.73
CA VAL A 138 -2.96 -8.27 3.60
C VAL A 138 -2.59 -8.93 2.27
N LEU A 139 -1.32 -9.27 2.04
CA LEU A 139 -0.91 -10.02 0.85
C LEU A 139 -1.64 -11.36 0.77
N PHE A 140 -1.67 -12.14 1.87
CA PHE A 140 -2.39 -13.42 1.90
C PHE A 140 -3.85 -13.24 1.53
N ASN A 141 -4.54 -12.26 2.13
CA ASN A 141 -5.93 -11.96 1.81
C ASN A 141 -6.14 -11.61 0.32
N GLN A 142 -5.20 -10.88 -0.30
CA GLN A 142 -5.32 -10.53 -1.72
C GLN A 142 -5.08 -11.74 -2.65
N ILE A 143 -4.07 -12.56 -2.37
CA ILE A 143 -3.77 -13.77 -3.15
C ILE A 143 -4.95 -14.75 -3.04
N TYR A 144 -5.44 -15.01 -1.83
CA TYR A 144 -6.56 -15.93 -1.62
C TYR A 144 -7.85 -15.41 -2.25
N LYS A 145 -8.11 -14.09 -2.18
CA LYS A 145 -9.23 -13.49 -2.90
C LYS A 145 -9.13 -13.70 -4.41
N TYR A 146 -7.95 -13.45 -5.00
CA TYR A 146 -7.71 -13.70 -6.42
C TYR A 146 -7.92 -15.18 -6.76
N ALA A 147 -7.38 -16.09 -5.95
CA ALA A 147 -7.49 -17.52 -6.18
C ALA A 147 -8.94 -18.03 -6.08
N MET A 148 -9.72 -17.52 -5.13
CA MET A 148 -11.17 -17.81 -5.04
C MET A 148 -11.92 -17.29 -6.27
N GLN A 149 -11.60 -16.09 -6.77
CA GLN A 149 -12.26 -15.49 -7.94
C GLN A 149 -12.01 -16.25 -9.24
N ASN A 150 -10.95 -17.05 -9.30
CA ASN A 150 -10.57 -17.85 -10.48
C ASN A 150 -10.73 -19.36 -10.23
N ASP A 151 -11.51 -19.73 -9.21
CA ASP A 151 -11.80 -21.11 -8.83
C ASP A 151 -10.57 -22.01 -8.62
N ILE A 152 -9.42 -21.40 -8.26
CA ILE A 152 -8.17 -22.11 -7.96
C ILE A 152 -8.30 -22.81 -6.60
N ILE A 153 -8.98 -22.16 -5.65
CA ILE A 153 -9.25 -22.67 -4.30
C ILE A 153 -10.73 -22.53 -3.97
N GLN A 154 -11.23 -23.40 -3.08
CA GLN A 154 -12.62 -23.37 -2.62
C GLN A 154 -12.80 -22.69 -1.24
N LYS A 155 -11.73 -22.63 -0.44
CA LYS A 155 -11.77 -22.09 0.92
C LYS A 155 -10.66 -21.06 1.13
N ASP A 156 -11.07 -19.90 1.61
CA ASP A 156 -10.14 -18.83 1.97
C ASP A 156 -9.56 -19.05 3.38
N TYR A 157 -8.37 -19.65 3.46
CA TYR A 157 -7.67 -19.87 4.74
C TYR A 157 -7.03 -18.62 5.32
N SER A 158 -6.81 -17.57 4.51
CA SER A 158 -6.15 -16.33 4.94
C SER A 158 -6.96 -15.56 5.99
N LYS A 159 -8.29 -15.72 5.97
CA LYS A 159 -9.23 -15.11 6.92
C LYS A 159 -8.99 -15.53 8.37
N TYR A 160 -8.50 -16.75 8.58
CA TYR A 160 -8.27 -17.33 9.91
C TYR A 160 -6.87 -17.05 10.46
N VAL A 161 -6.04 -16.28 9.76
CA VAL A 161 -4.72 -15.88 10.26
C VAL A 161 -4.90 -14.80 11.33
N GLU A 162 -4.32 -14.99 12.50
CA GLU A 162 -4.43 -14.05 13.61
C GLU A 162 -3.16 -13.22 13.76
N LEU A 163 -3.36 -11.95 14.14
CA LEU A 163 -2.28 -11.03 14.48
C LEU A 163 -2.46 -10.63 15.94
N LYS A 164 -1.51 -11.00 16.79
CA LYS A 164 -1.46 -10.47 18.16
C LYS A 164 -1.19 -8.96 18.07
N LYS A 165 -2.15 -8.14 18.51
CA LYS A 165 -1.92 -6.72 18.66
C LYS A 165 -0.89 -6.55 19.77
N THR A 166 0.32 -6.14 19.40
CA THR A 166 1.20 -5.46 20.34
C THR A 166 0.67 -4.03 20.43
N GLU A 167 0.47 -3.52 21.63
CA GLU A 167 0.24 -2.08 21.84
C GLU A 167 1.49 -1.35 21.39
N SER A 168 1.57 -1.02 20.10
CA SER A 168 2.53 -0.03 19.64
C SER A 168 1.93 1.32 20.01
N GLU A 169 2.43 1.94 21.05
CA GLU A 169 2.25 3.36 21.29
C GLU A 169 2.80 4.11 20.07
N ASN A 170 1.92 4.48 19.14
CA ASN A 170 2.24 5.48 18.13
C ASN A 170 2.20 6.85 18.83
N THR A 171 3.08 7.07 19.80
CA THR A 171 3.26 8.35 20.47
C THR A 171 3.88 9.31 19.46
N ARG A 172 3.02 10.10 18.83
CA ARG A 172 3.44 11.30 18.11
C ARG A 172 3.74 12.34 19.18
N ILE A 173 4.99 12.77 19.27
CA ILE A 173 5.42 13.78 20.24
C ILE A 173 5.50 15.11 19.48
N PRO A 174 4.60 16.08 19.73
CA PRO A 174 4.72 17.40 19.14
C PRO A 174 6.00 18.09 19.64
N PHE A 175 6.59 18.96 18.82
CA PHE A 175 7.68 19.84 19.24
C PHE A 175 7.17 20.78 20.34
N SER A 176 7.96 20.97 21.38
CA SER A 176 7.69 21.94 22.45
C SER A 176 7.90 23.37 21.94
N LYS A 177 7.44 24.37 22.71
CA LYS A 177 7.66 25.77 22.36
C LYS A 177 9.15 26.12 22.40
N GLU A 178 9.86 25.62 23.41
CA GLU A 178 11.29 25.79 23.62
C GLU A 178 12.09 25.19 22.45
N GLU A 179 11.69 24.01 21.96
CA GLU A 179 12.32 23.38 20.81
C GLU A 179 12.11 24.21 19.53
N ILE A 180 10.92 24.77 19.32
CA ILE A 180 10.63 25.66 18.19
C ILE A 180 11.46 26.94 18.27
N GLU A 181 11.62 27.53 19.46
CA GLU A 181 12.45 28.71 19.68
C GLU A 181 13.94 28.42 19.38
N ILE A 182 14.46 27.27 19.83
CA ILE A 182 15.82 26.82 19.49
C ILE A 182 16.00 26.76 17.97
N LEU A 183 15.02 26.22 17.23
CA LEU A 183 15.06 26.16 15.77
C LEU A 183 15.06 27.56 15.14
N PHE A 184 14.22 28.49 15.59
CA PHE A 184 14.23 29.86 15.08
C PHE A 184 15.57 30.57 15.32
N ASN A 185 16.12 30.45 16.53
CA ASN A 185 17.38 31.09 16.92
C ASN A 185 18.58 30.56 16.13
N ASN A 186 18.49 29.34 15.59
CA ASN A 186 19.58 28.70 14.86
C ASN A 186 19.32 28.56 13.35
N VAL A 187 18.26 29.19 12.82
CA VAL A 187 17.84 28.99 11.42
C VAL A 187 18.91 29.32 10.38
N ASN A 188 19.83 30.23 10.69
CA ASN A 188 20.95 30.60 9.82
C ASN A 188 22.26 29.81 10.13
N ASN A 189 22.28 29.03 11.20
CA ASN A 189 23.50 28.34 11.68
C ASN A 189 23.65 26.95 11.03
N MET A 190 22.54 26.32 10.63
CA MET A 190 22.54 25.04 9.94
C MET A 190 21.52 25.00 8.80
N ASP A 191 21.90 24.46 7.65
CA ASP A 191 20.99 24.31 6.52
C ASP A 191 19.75 23.47 6.89
N PHE A 192 18.59 23.79 6.29
CA PHE A 192 17.33 23.04 6.37
C PHE A 192 16.57 23.09 7.70
N ILE A 193 17.02 23.86 8.70
CA ILE A 193 16.20 24.17 9.89
C ILE A 193 14.91 24.88 9.49
N ASP A 194 15.00 25.86 8.60
CA ASP A 194 13.86 26.53 7.99
C ASP A 194 12.85 25.57 7.34
N THR A 195 13.29 24.43 6.81
CA THR A 195 12.39 23.43 6.21
C THR A 195 11.54 22.75 7.30
N ILE A 196 12.10 22.54 8.50
CA ILE A 196 11.36 22.03 9.67
C ILE A 196 10.32 23.07 10.11
N LEU A 197 10.74 24.34 10.24
CA LEU A 197 9.84 25.45 10.60
C LEU A 197 8.72 25.61 9.57
N ILE A 198 9.01 25.57 8.28
CA ILE A 198 8.00 25.60 7.21
C ILE A 198 7.02 24.44 7.39
N MET A 199 7.48 23.22 7.70
CA MET A 199 6.57 22.09 7.96
C MET A 199 5.70 22.29 9.21
N ILE A 200 6.26 22.84 10.29
CA ILE A 200 5.54 23.13 11.54
C ILE A 200 4.46 24.17 11.32
N TYR A 201 4.69 25.20 10.50
CA TYR A 201 3.76 26.31 10.32
C TYR A 201 2.85 26.20 9.08
N THR A 202 3.09 25.26 8.16
CA THR A 202 2.19 24.96 7.03
C THR A 202 1.41 23.66 7.20
N GLY A 203 1.84 22.80 8.12
CA GLY A 203 1.29 21.46 8.29
C GLY A 203 1.55 20.52 7.11
N LEU A 204 2.39 20.90 6.14
CA LEU A 204 2.74 20.06 5.01
C LEU A 204 3.49 18.81 5.47
N ARG A 205 3.13 17.66 4.89
CA ARG A 205 3.98 16.48 5.02
C ARG A 205 5.26 16.74 4.23
N ILE A 206 6.41 16.25 4.71
CA ILE A 206 7.68 16.40 3.98
C ILE A 206 7.57 15.93 2.52
N GLY A 207 6.90 14.81 2.26
CA GLY A 207 6.68 14.34 0.89
C GLY A 207 5.85 15.30 0.02
N GLU A 208 4.98 16.13 0.59
CA GLU A 208 4.25 17.20 -0.11
C GLU A 208 5.17 18.41 -0.32
N LEU A 209 5.88 18.84 0.74
CA LEU A 209 6.78 19.99 0.71
C LEU A 209 7.90 19.85 -0.33
N LEU A 210 8.51 18.67 -0.43
CA LEU A 210 9.57 18.39 -1.41
C LEU A 210 9.10 18.42 -2.88
N THR A 211 7.79 18.55 -3.13
CA THR A 211 7.23 18.66 -4.48
C THR A 211 6.70 20.03 -4.84
N ILE A 212 6.65 20.97 -3.90
CA ILE A 212 6.20 22.33 -4.17
C ILE A 212 7.15 22.97 -5.18
N LYS A 213 6.57 23.48 -6.27
CA LYS A 213 7.33 24.24 -7.25
C LYS A 213 7.39 25.71 -6.83
N THR A 214 8.48 26.37 -7.19
CA THR A 214 8.68 27.80 -6.87
C THR A 214 7.55 28.66 -7.45
N LYS A 215 7.06 28.30 -8.65
CA LYS A 215 5.93 28.97 -9.31
C LYS A 215 4.57 28.78 -8.64
N ASP A 216 4.44 27.82 -7.73
CA ASP A 216 3.18 27.54 -7.04
C ASP A 216 3.07 28.35 -5.72
N ILE A 217 4.02 29.27 -5.48
CA ILE A 217 4.09 30.13 -4.30
C ILE A 217 3.78 31.55 -4.74
N ASP A 218 2.79 32.14 -4.08
CA ASP A 218 2.42 33.53 -4.24
C ASP A 218 2.74 34.26 -2.93
N ILE A 219 3.85 34.99 -2.93
CA ILE A 219 4.35 35.71 -1.75
C ILE A 219 3.45 36.91 -1.44
N ASP A 220 3.01 37.64 -2.44
CA ASP A 220 2.14 38.81 -2.28
C ASP A 220 0.83 38.41 -1.61
N ASN A 221 0.25 37.29 -2.06
CA ASN A 221 -0.94 36.72 -1.44
C ASN A 221 -0.63 35.79 -0.26
N ARG A 222 0.63 35.60 0.16
CA ARG A 222 1.05 34.68 1.23
C ARG A 222 0.42 33.29 1.14
N THR A 223 0.46 32.67 -0.03
CA THR A 223 -0.13 31.35 -0.26
C THR A 223 0.80 30.39 -1.01
N ILE A 224 0.60 29.11 -0.76
CA ILE A 224 1.19 28.01 -1.51
C ILE A 224 0.06 27.18 -2.09
N THR A 225 0.10 26.92 -3.39
CA THR A 225 -0.78 25.94 -4.03
C THR A 225 -0.10 24.58 -4.01
N GLY A 226 -0.68 23.59 -3.34
CA GLY A 226 0.01 22.31 -3.21
C GLY A 226 -0.82 21.11 -2.78
N GLY A 227 -0.08 20.03 -2.53
CA GLY A 227 -0.59 18.75 -2.04
C GLY A 227 -0.87 17.71 -3.13
N ILE A 228 -0.81 16.42 -2.76
CA ILE A 228 -0.55 15.31 -3.70
C ILE A 228 -1.62 14.21 -3.65
N LYS A 229 -2.04 13.80 -2.45
CA LYS A 229 -2.48 12.41 -2.22
C LYS A 229 -3.96 12.13 -2.48
N THR A 230 -4.84 13.10 -2.33
CA THR A 230 -6.31 12.89 -2.40
C THR A 230 -6.96 14.00 -3.20
N GLU A 231 -8.16 13.78 -3.73
CA GLU A 231 -8.92 14.82 -4.47
C GLU A 231 -9.13 16.10 -3.64
N ALA A 232 -9.29 15.98 -2.31
CA ALA A 232 -9.35 17.13 -1.39
C ALA A 232 -7.97 17.67 -0.95
N GLY A 233 -6.90 16.94 -1.25
CA GLY A 233 -5.54 17.27 -0.84
C GLY A 233 -4.66 17.81 -1.96
N LYS A 234 -5.11 17.78 -3.22
CA LYS A 234 -4.41 18.30 -4.40
C LYS A 234 -4.78 19.75 -4.67
N ASN A 235 -3.80 20.56 -5.06
CA ASN A 235 -3.96 21.98 -5.42
C ASN A 235 -4.74 22.80 -4.38
N ARG A 236 -4.61 22.45 -3.10
CA ARG A 236 -5.23 23.23 -2.03
C ARG A 236 -4.41 24.49 -1.78
N ILE A 237 -5.08 25.57 -1.43
CA ILE A 237 -4.44 26.81 -0.99
C ILE A 237 -4.02 26.62 0.47
N ILE A 238 -2.73 26.81 0.73
CA ILE A 238 -2.12 26.73 2.06
C ILE A 238 -1.63 28.14 2.40
N PRO A 239 -2.22 28.82 3.40
CA PRO A 239 -1.75 30.13 3.82
C PRO A 239 -0.37 30.02 4.48
N ILE A 240 0.47 31.03 4.28
CA ILE A 240 1.81 31.12 4.86
C ILE A 240 1.74 31.96 6.14
N ASN A 241 2.06 31.40 7.30
CA ASN A 241 2.18 32.14 8.57
C ASN A 241 3.30 33.20 8.48
N LYS A 242 3.07 34.38 9.07
CA LYS A 242 4.02 35.51 9.06
C LYS A 242 5.42 35.14 9.56
N LYS A 243 5.52 34.27 10.59
CA LYS A 243 6.79 33.86 11.20
C LYS A 243 7.74 33.13 10.24
N ILE A 244 7.20 32.50 9.18
CA ILE A 244 7.99 31.75 8.20
C ILE A 244 8.04 32.41 6.82
N LEU A 245 7.39 33.56 6.64
CA LEU A 245 7.30 34.22 5.33
C LEU A 245 8.70 34.52 4.76
N THR A 246 9.55 35.14 5.57
CA THR A 246 10.94 35.47 5.20
C THR A 246 11.79 34.23 4.94
N LEU A 247 11.49 33.10 5.58
CA LEU A 247 12.18 31.83 5.34
C LEU A 247 11.82 31.26 3.96
N ILE A 248 10.56 31.38 3.54
CA ILE A 248 10.11 30.96 2.22
C ILE A 248 10.68 31.89 1.15
N GLU A 249 10.62 33.21 1.35
CA GLU A 249 11.19 34.21 0.44
C GLU A 249 12.67 33.94 0.15
N LYS A 250 13.48 33.68 1.20
CA LYS A 250 14.90 33.32 1.05
C LYS A 250 15.15 32.04 0.25
N ARG A 251 14.18 31.13 0.21
CA ARG A 251 14.27 29.87 -0.55
C ARG A 251 13.79 29.99 -1.98
N ILE A 252 12.98 31.01 -2.28
CA ILE A 252 12.50 31.24 -3.64
C ILE A 252 13.68 31.65 -4.52
N ASP A 253 13.94 30.82 -5.53
CA ASP A 253 14.90 31.12 -6.57
C ASP A 253 14.24 30.76 -7.91
N PRO A 254 13.99 31.74 -8.80
CA PRO A 254 13.36 31.51 -10.09
C PRO A 254 14.09 30.50 -10.98
N LYS A 255 15.38 30.26 -10.74
CA LYS A 255 16.19 29.27 -11.48
C LYS A 255 15.92 27.83 -11.01
N ASN A 256 15.28 27.64 -9.86
CA ASN A 256 14.96 26.33 -9.31
C ASN A 256 13.50 25.98 -9.58
N GLU A 257 13.25 24.78 -10.13
CA GLU A 257 11.88 24.29 -10.33
C GLU A 257 11.14 24.08 -9.00
N TYR A 258 11.85 23.60 -7.96
CA TYR A 258 11.29 23.24 -6.66
C TYR A 258 11.78 24.17 -5.55
N LEU A 259 10.93 24.41 -4.53
CA LEU A 259 11.30 25.20 -3.36
C LEU A 259 12.43 24.55 -2.55
N ILE A 260 12.39 23.23 -2.41
CA ILE A 260 13.39 22.46 -1.66
C ILE A 260 14.27 21.67 -2.63
N VAL A 261 15.49 22.14 -2.82
CA VAL A 261 16.50 21.52 -3.69
C VAL A 261 17.68 20.95 -2.91
N ASN A 262 18.39 20.01 -3.52
CA ASN A 262 19.69 19.55 -3.03
C ASN A 262 20.84 20.47 -3.50
N LYS A 263 22.08 20.16 -3.10
CA LYS A 263 23.28 20.92 -3.51
C LYS A 263 23.48 21.03 -5.03
N LYS A 264 22.89 20.12 -5.82
CA LYS A 264 22.93 20.13 -7.29
C LYS A 264 21.74 20.87 -7.91
N ARG A 265 20.97 21.62 -7.11
CA ARG A 265 19.77 22.38 -7.51
C ARG A 265 18.66 21.50 -8.12
N LYS A 266 18.69 20.19 -7.85
CA LYS A 266 17.66 19.23 -8.24
C LYS A 266 16.70 19.01 -7.08
N LYS A 267 15.49 18.52 -7.39
CA LYS A 267 14.48 18.14 -6.40
C LYS A 267 15.10 17.32 -5.26
N MET A 268 14.89 17.78 -4.03
CA MET A 268 15.30 17.04 -2.85
C MET A 268 14.46 15.76 -2.70
N THR A 269 15.13 14.63 -2.46
CA THR A 269 14.45 13.35 -2.20
C THR A 269 14.21 13.17 -0.70
N TYR A 270 13.15 12.46 -0.32
CA TYR A 270 12.87 12.16 1.08
C TYR A 270 14.06 11.53 1.81
N ASP A 271 14.70 10.51 1.21
CA ASP A 271 15.80 9.79 1.86
C ASP A 271 17.00 10.69 2.14
N ASN A 272 17.38 11.51 1.16
CA ASN A 272 18.44 12.51 1.31
C ASN A 272 18.10 13.53 2.40
N TYR A 273 16.92 14.15 2.35
CA TYR A 273 16.49 15.09 3.40
C TYR A 273 16.51 14.44 4.78
N TYR A 274 15.87 13.27 4.92
CA TYR A 274 15.72 12.61 6.20
C TYR A 274 17.08 12.23 6.81
N LYS A 275 17.92 11.52 6.05
CA LYS A 275 19.20 10.99 6.56
C LYS A 275 20.30 12.05 6.66
N LYS A 276 20.35 13.00 5.73
CA LYS A 276 21.48 13.94 5.61
C LYS A 276 21.20 15.31 6.21
N LYS A 277 19.93 15.65 6.48
CA LYS A 277 19.54 16.97 7.00
C LYS A 277 18.75 16.85 8.30
N PHE A 278 17.61 16.16 8.27
CA PHE A 278 16.73 16.09 9.44
C PHE A 278 17.35 15.39 10.64
N ILE A 279 17.89 14.16 10.47
CA ILE A 279 18.53 13.40 11.56
C ILE A 279 19.69 14.19 12.20
N PRO A 280 20.66 14.74 11.43
CA PRO A 280 21.74 15.54 12.03
C PRO A 280 21.27 16.76 12.82
N ILE A 281 20.19 17.45 12.40
CA ILE A 281 19.63 18.58 13.15
C ILE A 281 19.04 18.09 14.48
N MET A 282 18.27 17.00 14.46
CA MET A 282 17.70 16.42 15.68
C MET A 282 18.79 15.98 16.66
N GLU A 283 19.84 15.31 16.17
CA GLU A 283 20.98 14.88 16.99
C GLU A 283 21.74 16.08 17.59
N TYR A 284 21.98 17.12 16.79
CA TYR A 284 22.70 18.32 17.23
C TYR A 284 22.00 19.03 18.39
N PHE A 285 20.67 19.17 18.31
CA PHE A 285 19.87 19.79 19.38
C PHE A 285 19.35 18.79 20.43
N LYS A 286 19.73 17.51 20.35
CA LYS A 286 19.29 16.44 21.25
C LYS A 286 17.77 16.27 21.31
N MET A 287 17.09 16.50 20.17
CA MET A 287 15.64 16.34 20.01
C MET A 287 15.31 14.95 19.44
N THR A 288 14.15 14.38 19.77
CA THR A 288 13.72 13.06 19.26
C THR A 288 12.39 13.16 18.53
N HIS A 289 12.44 13.64 17.28
CA HIS A 289 11.26 13.74 16.41
C HIS A 289 11.45 13.00 15.09
N LYS A 290 10.33 12.81 14.39
CA LYS A 290 10.24 12.39 12.99
C LYS A 290 9.65 13.54 12.17
N PRO A 291 9.88 13.64 10.85
CA PRO A 291 9.31 14.71 10.03
C PRO A 291 7.79 14.82 10.12
N HIS A 292 7.10 13.69 10.34
CA HIS A 292 5.65 13.68 10.53
C HIS A 292 5.18 14.38 11.81
N ASP A 293 6.04 14.53 12.81
CA ASP A 293 5.72 15.16 14.08
C ASP A 293 5.66 16.69 13.93
N CYS A 294 6.28 17.26 12.89
CA CYS A 294 6.08 18.67 12.51
C CYS A 294 4.61 18.96 12.18
N ARG A 295 3.97 18.07 11.40
CA ARG A 295 2.54 18.20 11.08
C ARG A 295 1.65 17.92 12.30
N HIS A 296 2.09 17.06 13.21
CA HIS A 296 1.37 16.84 14.46
C HIS A 296 1.41 18.10 15.33
N THR A 297 2.59 18.72 15.45
CA THR A 297 2.81 20.01 16.10
C THR A 297 1.92 21.09 15.50
N PHE A 298 1.87 21.20 14.16
CA PHE A 298 0.94 22.09 13.47
C PHE A 298 -0.51 21.89 13.92
N ALA A 299 -0.98 20.64 13.91
CA ALA A 299 -2.35 20.32 14.30
C ALA A 299 -2.63 20.65 15.77
N THR A 300 -1.67 20.41 16.66
CA THR A 300 -1.75 20.77 18.09
C THR A 300 -1.80 22.29 18.27
N LEU A 301 -0.92 23.04 17.61
CA LEU A 301 -0.92 24.51 17.65
C LEU A 301 -2.25 25.08 17.17
N MET A 302 -2.74 24.62 16.01
CA MET A 302 -4.04 25.06 15.48
C MET A 302 -5.20 24.66 16.40
N SER A 303 -5.18 23.45 16.97
CA SER A 303 -6.23 22.99 17.89
C SER A 303 -6.28 23.77 19.21
N ASN A 304 -5.15 24.32 19.63
CA ASN A 304 -5.03 25.14 20.84
C ASN A 304 -5.25 26.63 20.57
N SER A 305 -5.41 27.02 19.30
CA SER A 305 -5.75 28.38 18.90
C SER A 305 -7.26 28.58 18.80
N ASP A 306 -7.71 29.83 18.86
CA ASP A 306 -9.12 30.20 18.63
C ASP A 306 -9.53 30.17 17.14
N ALA A 307 -8.72 29.51 16.28
CA ALA A 307 -9.01 29.41 14.86
C ALA A 307 -10.30 28.62 14.58
N ASN A 308 -11.05 29.08 13.58
CA ASN A 308 -12.26 28.38 13.12
C ASN A 308 -11.92 26.93 12.71
N LYS A 309 -12.61 25.95 13.31
CA LYS A 309 -12.42 24.51 13.02
C LYS A 309 -12.58 24.16 11.54
N VAL A 310 -13.40 24.90 10.79
CA VAL A 310 -13.55 24.74 9.34
C VAL A 310 -12.28 25.17 8.62
N ALA A 311 -11.68 26.31 9.00
CA ALA A 311 -10.40 26.78 8.46
C ALA A 311 -9.27 25.80 8.77
N ILE A 312 -9.17 25.30 10.00
CA ILE A 312 -8.18 24.27 10.40
C ILE A 312 -8.28 23.04 9.49
N LYS A 313 -9.51 22.54 9.27
CA LYS A 313 -9.75 21.36 8.41
C LYS A 313 -9.35 21.63 6.95
N LYS A 314 -9.71 22.79 6.40
CA LYS A 314 -9.34 23.21 5.04
C LYS A 314 -7.81 23.28 4.86
N ILE A 315 -7.06 23.81 5.84
CA ILE A 315 -5.60 23.92 5.79
C ILE A 315 -4.92 22.54 5.89
N ILE A 316 -5.38 21.71 6.83
CA ILE A 316 -4.81 20.38 7.07
C ILE A 316 -5.05 19.45 5.86
N GLY A 317 -6.23 19.51 5.21
CA GLY A 317 -6.55 18.66 4.06
C GLY A 317 -6.76 17.19 4.44
N HIS A 318 -7.62 16.92 5.44
CA HIS A 318 -7.92 15.56 5.90
C HIS A 318 -9.01 14.89 5.05
N SER A 319 -8.77 13.65 4.59
CA SER A 319 -9.62 12.96 3.60
C SER A 319 -10.99 12.51 4.11
N SER A 320 -11.20 12.48 5.43
CA SER A 320 -12.48 12.04 6.03
C SER A 320 -13.56 13.14 6.05
N TYR A 321 -13.23 14.37 5.65
CA TYR A 321 -14.12 15.53 5.78
C TYR A 321 -14.10 16.37 4.49
N ILE A 322 -14.39 15.72 3.36
CA ILE A 322 -14.51 16.36 2.05
C ILE A 322 -15.74 17.27 2.10
N THR A 323 -15.54 18.58 2.21
CA THR A 323 -16.59 19.55 1.83
C THR A 323 -16.55 19.67 0.31
N THR A 324 -17.73 19.60 -0.33
CA THR A 324 -17.92 19.58 -1.79
C THR A 324 -17.56 20.90 -2.49
N GLU A 325 -17.22 21.96 -1.77
CA GLU A 325 -16.81 23.25 -2.32
C GLU A 325 -15.29 23.28 -2.58
N LYS A 326 -14.92 23.11 -3.85
CA LYS A 326 -13.52 23.08 -4.32
C LYS A 326 -12.93 24.47 -4.60
N ILE A 327 -13.75 25.52 -4.65
CA ILE A 327 -13.34 26.86 -5.05
C ILE A 327 -13.22 27.72 -3.80
N TYR A 328 -12.00 28.15 -3.48
CA TYR A 328 -11.77 29.15 -2.44
C TYR A 328 -12.13 30.53 -2.99
N THR A 329 -12.94 31.28 -2.26
CA THR A 329 -13.16 32.71 -2.52
C THR A 329 -12.03 33.54 -1.91
N HIS A 330 -11.87 34.80 -2.32
CA HIS A 330 -10.92 35.72 -1.68
C HIS A 330 -11.19 35.87 -0.16
N LYS A 331 -12.48 35.83 0.25
CA LYS A 331 -12.85 35.86 1.67
C LYS A 331 -12.36 34.62 2.41
N ASP A 332 -12.44 33.44 1.79
CA ASP A 332 -11.88 32.22 2.37
C ASP A 332 -10.37 32.36 2.62
N ILE A 333 -9.62 32.89 1.65
CA ILE A 333 -8.15 33.03 1.78
C ILE A 333 -7.78 33.94 2.97
N GLU A 334 -8.48 35.06 3.14
CA GLU A 334 -8.23 35.97 4.26
C GLU A 334 -8.60 35.34 5.62
N GLU A 335 -9.68 34.55 5.69
CA GLU A 335 -10.00 33.77 6.89
C GLU A 335 -8.93 32.72 7.20
N LEU A 336 -8.41 32.03 6.18
CA LEU A 336 -7.32 31.06 6.34
C LEU A 336 -6.04 31.74 6.85
N LYS A 337 -5.71 32.94 6.34
CA LYS A 337 -4.57 33.73 6.82
C LYS A 337 -4.75 34.18 8.27
N LYS A 338 -5.94 34.68 8.63
CA LYS A 338 -6.24 35.03 10.03
C LYS A 338 -6.08 33.82 10.94
N ALA A 339 -6.60 32.67 10.53
CA ALA A 339 -6.47 31.44 11.29
C ALA A 339 -5.01 30.99 11.45
N ILE A 340 -4.21 31.03 10.38
CA ILE A 340 -2.80 30.61 10.46
C ILE A 340 -1.96 31.56 11.30
N ASP A 341 -2.29 32.86 11.35
CA ASP A 341 -1.53 33.86 12.11
C ASP A 341 -1.82 33.83 13.63
N LEU A 342 -2.76 32.98 14.08
CA LEU A 342 -3.00 32.75 15.51
C LEU A 342 -1.96 31.82 16.18
N ILE A 343 -1.10 31.16 15.39
CA ILE A 343 -0.10 30.20 15.89
C ILE A 343 1.34 30.69 15.81
#